data_AF-A0A529HHP9-F1
#
_entry.id   AF-A0A529HHP9-F1
#
_cell.length_a   1.000
_cell.length_b   1.000
_cell.length_c   1.000
_cell.angle_alpha   90.00
_cell.angle_beta   90.00
_cell.angle_gamma   90.00
#
_symmetry.space_group_name_H-M   'P 1'
#
loop_
_entity.id
_entity.type
_entity.pdbx_description
1 polymer ?
#
loop_
_entity_poly.entity_id
_entity_poly.type
_entity_poly.pdbx_seq_one_letter_code
_entity_poly.pdbx_strand_id
1 'polypeptide(L)'
;VGDIATNPYNLLKSVDAIERGISDILSHGCKPLSLGGDHTMTLPILRAMAKKHGPVGLIHVDAHADINDTMFGEEIAHGTPFRRAVEEGLINARRTIQIGLRGTGYAAEDFDWPRRQGFK
;
A
#
# COMPACT_ATOMS: atom_id res chain seq x y z
N VAL A 1 -6.12 -18.27 9.22
CA VAL A 1 -5.26 -19.16 8.40
C VAL A 1 -3.78 -19.08 8.81
N GLY A 2 -3.47 -18.64 10.04
CA GLY A 2 -2.07 -18.44 10.47
C GLY A 2 -1.41 -17.25 9.78
N ASP A 3 -0.07 -17.24 9.80
CA ASP A 3 0.77 -16.16 9.28
C ASP A 3 1.38 -16.50 7.91
N ILE A 4 1.64 -15.48 7.09
CA ILE A 4 2.43 -15.64 5.88
C ILE A 4 3.92 -15.62 6.26
N ALA A 5 4.64 -16.69 5.94
CA ALA A 5 6.08 -16.78 6.21
C ALA A 5 6.85 -15.80 5.31
N THR A 6 7.37 -14.73 5.90
CA THR A 6 8.18 -13.70 5.25
C THR A 6 9.69 -13.99 5.35
N ASN A 7 10.51 -13.21 4.66
CA ASN A 7 11.95 -13.27 4.75
C ASN A 7 12.49 -11.98 5.40
N PRO A 8 12.88 -12.01 6.69
CA PRO A 8 13.34 -10.81 7.40
C PRO A 8 14.68 -10.27 6.87
N TYR A 9 15.38 -11.03 6.02
CA TYR A 9 16.67 -10.65 5.44
C TYR A 9 16.56 -10.25 3.97
N ASN A 10 15.37 -10.30 3.37
CA ASN A 10 15.16 -9.87 2.00
C ASN A 10 13.74 -9.31 1.82
N LEU A 11 13.67 -7.98 1.67
CA LEU A 11 12.41 -7.25 1.57
C LEU A 11 11.58 -7.69 0.35
N LEU A 12 12.18 -7.76 -0.83
CA LEU A 12 11.46 -8.10 -2.06
C LEU A 12 10.87 -9.52 -2.00
N LYS A 13 11.61 -10.48 -1.43
CA LYS A 13 11.07 -11.83 -1.19
C LYS A 13 9.89 -11.83 -0.23
N SER A 14 9.87 -10.93 0.76
CA SER A 14 8.73 -10.77 1.67
C SER A 14 7.53 -10.18 0.95
N VAL A 15 7.72 -9.16 0.11
CA VAL A 15 6.67 -8.57 -0.73
C VAL A 15 6.02 -9.64 -1.61
N ASP A 16 6.83 -10.43 -2.31
CA ASP A 16 6.36 -11.52 -3.16
C ASP A 16 5.60 -12.60 -2.38
N ALA A 17 6.08 -12.95 -1.18
CA ALA A 17 5.43 -13.96 -0.33
C ALA A 17 4.05 -13.49 0.12
N ILE A 18 3.93 -12.22 0.51
CA ILE A 18 2.66 -11.62 0.94
C ILE A 18 1.67 -11.57 -0.22
N GLU A 19 2.09 -11.13 -1.40
CA GLU A 19 1.20 -11.07 -2.57
C GLU A 19 0.65 -12.45 -2.94
N ARG A 20 1.51 -13.48 -2.95
CA ARG A 20 1.09 -14.87 -3.21
C ARG A 20 0.14 -15.39 -2.13
N GLY A 21 0.45 -15.18 -0.86
CA GLY A 21 -0.37 -15.66 0.26
C GLY A 21 -1.76 -15.02 0.25
N ILE A 22 -1.84 -13.71 0.01
CA ILE A 22 -3.12 -13.00 -0.09
C ILE A 22 -3.90 -13.42 -1.34
N SER A 23 -3.22 -13.62 -2.48
CA SER A 23 -3.86 -14.12 -3.71
C SER A 23 -4.51 -15.50 -3.50
N ASP A 24 -3.85 -16.41 -2.77
CA ASP A 24 -4.39 -17.73 -2.42
C ASP A 24 -5.59 -17.63 -1.46
N ILE A 25 -5.50 -16.80 -0.42
CA ILE A 25 -6.65 -16.55 0.46
C ILE A 25 -7.85 -16.02 -0.35
N LEU A 26 -7.59 -15.10 -1.27
CA LEU A 26 -8.62 -14.54 -2.14
C LEU A 26 -9.19 -15.58 -3.11
N SER A 27 -8.42 -16.54 -3.64
CA SER A 27 -8.97 -17.55 -4.57
C SER A 27 -10.02 -18.45 -3.93
N HIS A 28 -10.03 -18.56 -2.60
CA HIS A 28 -11.05 -19.28 -1.84
C HIS A 28 -12.31 -18.44 -1.55
N GLY A 29 -12.44 -17.25 -2.13
CA GLY A 29 -13.61 -16.37 -1.93
C GLY A 29 -13.60 -15.60 -0.61
N CYS A 30 -12.53 -15.70 0.18
CA CYS A 30 -12.40 -15.01 1.46
C CYS A 30 -12.21 -13.49 1.31
N LYS A 31 -12.52 -12.76 2.38
CA LYS A 31 -12.18 -11.34 2.55
C LYS A 31 -11.09 -11.23 3.63
N PRO A 32 -9.83 -10.94 3.28
CA PRO A 32 -8.73 -10.97 4.23
C PRO A 32 -8.83 -9.83 5.24
N LEU A 33 -8.54 -10.15 6.51
CA LEU A 33 -8.21 -9.20 7.56
C LEU A 33 -6.76 -9.50 7.97
N SER A 34 -5.86 -8.55 7.76
CA SER A 34 -4.43 -8.74 8.01
C SER A 34 -4.03 -8.06 9.32
N LEU A 35 -3.31 -8.80 10.17
CA LEU A 35 -2.59 -8.28 11.33
C LEU A 35 -1.11 -8.34 10.96
N GLY A 36 -0.41 -7.22 11.06
CA GLY A 36 0.81 -7.02 10.28
C GLY A 36 1.95 -6.31 10.99
N GLY A 37 3.02 -6.11 10.21
CA GLY A 37 4.18 -5.28 10.55
C GLY A 37 3.96 -3.84 10.10
N ASP A 38 4.97 -3.25 9.43
CA ASP A 38 4.89 -1.88 8.92
C ASP A 38 4.07 -1.75 7.62
N HIS A 39 3.87 -0.50 7.18
CA HIS A 39 2.99 -0.17 6.05
C HIS A 39 3.43 -0.74 4.70
N THR A 40 4.68 -1.18 4.54
CA THR A 40 5.20 -1.74 3.28
C THR A 40 4.36 -2.94 2.81
N MET A 41 3.81 -3.74 3.74
CA MET A 41 3.02 -4.91 3.41
C MET A 41 1.71 -4.59 2.67
N THR A 42 1.25 -3.34 2.69
CA THR A 42 0.00 -2.93 2.06
C THR A 42 0.11 -2.96 0.53
N LEU A 43 1.29 -2.68 -0.04
CA LEU A 43 1.51 -2.74 -1.48
C LEU A 43 1.22 -4.13 -2.07
N PRO A 44 1.84 -5.24 -1.60
CA PRO A 44 1.53 -6.56 -2.13
C PRO A 44 0.09 -7.02 -1.86
N ILE A 45 -0.54 -6.56 -0.77
CA ILE A 45 -1.98 -6.79 -0.54
C ILE A 45 -2.80 -6.12 -1.64
N LEU A 46 -2.52 -4.85 -1.95
CA LEU A 46 -3.23 -4.12 -3.00
C LEU A 46 -3.01 -4.73 -4.38
N ARG A 47 -1.81 -5.24 -4.69
CA ARG A 47 -1.54 -5.99 -5.93
C ARG A 47 -2.46 -7.21 -6.05
N ALA A 48 -2.55 -8.02 -5.01
CA ALA A 48 -3.43 -9.19 -4.97
C ALA A 48 -4.92 -8.83 -5.08
N MET A 49 -5.35 -7.77 -4.37
CA MET A 49 -6.73 -7.27 -4.42
C MET A 49 -7.08 -6.75 -5.82
N ALA A 50 -6.21 -5.95 -6.43
CA ALA A 50 -6.41 -5.38 -7.75
C ALA A 50 -6.43 -6.46 -8.85
N LYS A 51 -5.58 -7.49 -8.73
CA LYS A 51 -5.60 -8.65 -9.64
C LYS A 51 -6.96 -9.36 -9.66
N LYS A 52 -7.65 -9.44 -8.52
CA LYS A 52 -8.96 -10.10 -8.43
C LYS A 52 -10.13 -9.17 -8.75
N HIS A 53 -10.05 -7.90 -8.37
CA HIS A 53 -11.19 -6.97 -8.34
C HIS A 53 -11.06 -5.78 -9.29
N GLY A 54 -9.92 -5.60 -9.95
CA GLY A 54 -9.54 -4.32 -10.56
C GLY A 54 -9.19 -3.27 -9.50
N PRO A 55 -8.90 -2.02 -9.91
CA PRO A 55 -8.50 -0.95 -9.00
C PRO A 55 -9.55 -0.71 -7.90
N VAL A 56 -9.14 -0.75 -6.62
CA VAL A 56 -10.04 -0.64 -5.47
C VAL A 56 -10.12 0.79 -4.92
N GLY A 57 -11.21 1.13 -4.22
CA GLY A 57 -11.25 2.34 -3.40
C GLY A 57 -10.47 2.14 -2.10
N LEU A 58 -10.01 3.23 -1.48
CA LEU A 58 -9.18 3.20 -0.27
C LEU A 58 -9.69 4.19 0.78
N ILE A 59 -9.83 3.71 2.00
CA ILE A 59 -9.98 4.57 3.19
C ILE A 59 -8.70 4.36 4.00
N HIS A 60 -7.89 5.41 4.08
CA HIS A 60 -6.58 5.36 4.72
C HIS A 60 -6.58 6.30 5.93
N VAL A 61 -6.37 5.73 7.12
CA VAL A 61 -6.31 6.48 8.38
C VAL A 61 -4.89 6.41 8.92
N ASP A 62 -4.16 7.52 8.81
CA ASP A 62 -2.76 7.60 9.23
C ASP A 62 -2.39 9.05 9.54
N ALA A 63 -1.31 9.25 10.29
CA ALA A 63 -0.67 10.55 10.42
C ALA A 63 0.05 10.99 9.13
N HIS A 64 0.54 10.03 8.34
CA HIS A 64 1.42 10.26 7.20
C HIS A 64 0.75 9.89 5.87
N ALA A 65 1.21 10.52 4.79
CA ALA A 65 0.62 10.32 3.47
C ALA A 65 1.09 9.01 2.81
N ASP A 66 2.30 8.54 3.13
CA ASP A 66 2.92 7.32 2.62
C ASP A 66 2.97 7.26 1.07
N ILE A 67 3.33 8.41 0.46
CA ILE A 67 3.40 8.66 -0.99
C ILE A 67 4.79 9.10 -1.46
N ASN A 68 5.84 8.90 -0.66
CA ASN A 68 7.19 9.23 -1.08
C ASN A 68 7.58 8.42 -2.31
N ASP A 69 8.40 9.01 -3.17
CA ASP A 69 8.90 8.32 -4.36
C ASP A 69 9.99 7.30 -4.00
N THR A 70 10.95 7.73 -3.18
CA THR A 70 12.00 6.83 -2.66
C THR A 70 12.31 7.15 -1.20
N MET A 71 12.91 6.19 -0.51
CA MET A 71 13.57 6.39 0.77
C MET A 71 15.02 5.92 0.64
N PHE A 72 15.98 6.85 0.74
CA PHE A 72 17.41 6.57 0.51
C PHE A 72 17.71 5.91 -0.86
N GLY A 73 16.94 6.24 -1.89
CA GLY A 73 17.08 5.67 -3.24
C GLY A 73 16.28 4.38 -3.47
N GLU A 74 15.66 3.82 -2.43
CA GLU A 74 14.84 2.61 -2.55
C GLU A 74 13.36 2.94 -2.78
N GLU A 75 12.78 2.37 -3.83
CA GLU A 75 11.37 2.60 -4.20
C GLU A 75 10.37 1.85 -3.33
N ILE A 76 10.81 0.76 -2.69
CA ILE A 76 9.96 -0.12 -1.86
C ILE A 76 10.36 0.07 -0.41
N ALA A 77 9.58 0.87 0.32
CA ALA A 77 9.74 1.13 1.74
C ALA A 77 8.39 1.53 2.37
N HIS A 78 8.34 1.64 3.70
CA HIS A 78 7.08 1.87 4.41
C HIS A 78 6.40 3.20 4.08
N GLY A 79 7.15 4.22 3.64
CA GLY A 79 6.63 5.53 3.24
C GLY A 79 6.29 5.67 1.75
N THR A 80 6.44 4.61 0.94
CA THR A 80 6.17 4.64 -0.51
C THR A 80 4.95 3.84 -1.03
N PRO A 81 4.17 3.08 -0.21
CA PRO A 81 3.24 2.09 -0.77
C PRO A 81 2.12 2.70 -1.62
N PHE A 82 1.58 3.86 -1.24
CA PHE A 82 0.46 4.45 -1.98
C PHE A 82 0.90 5.20 -3.23
N ARG A 83 2.16 5.61 -3.32
CA ARG A 83 2.74 6.11 -4.57
C ARG A 83 2.81 4.99 -5.60
N ARG A 84 3.37 3.85 -5.22
CA ARG A 84 3.42 2.64 -6.06
C ARG A 84 2.01 2.16 -6.42
N ALA A 85 1.08 2.19 -5.49
CA ALA A 85 -0.30 1.79 -5.74
C ALA A 85 -1.03 2.65 -6.80
N VAL A 86 -0.72 3.95 -6.90
CA VAL A 86 -1.25 4.81 -7.97
C VAL A 86 -0.58 4.49 -9.30
N GLU A 87 0.75 4.40 -9.32
CA GLU A 87 1.52 4.15 -10.56
C GLU A 87 1.21 2.78 -11.18
N GLU A 88 1.01 1.76 -10.34
CA GLU A 88 0.62 0.42 -10.76
C GLU A 88 -0.90 0.29 -11.04
N GLY A 89 -1.69 1.35 -10.84
CA GLY A 89 -3.13 1.34 -11.06
C GLY A 89 -3.90 0.42 -10.11
N LEU A 90 -3.41 0.21 -8.89
CA LEU A 90 -4.02 -0.70 -7.91
C LEU A 90 -5.20 -0.06 -7.17
N ILE A 91 -5.19 1.27 -7.06
CA ILE A 91 -6.23 2.04 -6.39
C ILE A 91 -6.88 3.05 -7.34
N ASN A 92 -8.17 3.26 -7.17
CA ASN A 92 -8.88 4.35 -7.83
C ASN A 92 -8.70 5.63 -7.00
N ALA A 93 -7.83 6.52 -7.47
CA ALA A 93 -7.49 7.76 -6.78
C ALA A 93 -8.71 8.62 -6.41
N ARG A 94 -9.75 8.69 -7.27
CA ARG A 94 -10.98 9.45 -6.99
C ARG A 94 -11.89 8.80 -5.94
N ARG A 95 -11.58 7.57 -5.54
CA ARG A 95 -12.23 6.80 -4.47
C ARG A 95 -11.25 6.51 -3.32
N THR A 96 -10.21 7.34 -3.18
CA THR A 96 -9.24 7.28 -2.09
C THR A 96 -9.42 8.50 -1.18
N ILE A 97 -9.47 8.26 0.13
CA ILE A 97 -9.50 9.31 1.16
C ILE A 97 -8.40 9.05 2.20
N GLN A 98 -7.68 10.10 2.59
CA GLN A 98 -6.69 10.08 3.67
C GLN A 98 -7.17 10.92 4.86
N ILE A 99 -7.12 10.35 6.06
CA ILE A 99 -7.66 10.95 7.28
C ILE A 99 -6.60 10.88 8.36
N GLY A 100 -6.17 12.03 8.90
CA GLY A 100 -5.28 12.09 10.07
C GLY A 100 -3.92 12.75 9.84
N LEU A 101 -3.55 13.00 8.58
CA LEU A 101 -2.92 14.22 8.06
C LEU A 101 -2.23 15.14 9.08
N ARG A 102 -1.03 14.85 9.60
CA ARG A 102 -0.34 15.77 10.55
C ARG A 102 1.18 15.59 10.62
N GLY A 103 1.84 16.51 11.32
CA GLY A 103 3.30 16.52 11.50
C GLY A 103 4.01 17.45 10.52
N THR A 104 5.34 17.38 10.51
CA THR A 104 6.19 18.10 9.56
C THR A 104 6.51 17.19 8.37
N GLY A 105 6.21 17.63 7.15
CA GLY A 105 6.64 16.96 5.92
C GLY A 105 8.07 17.30 5.53
N TYR A 106 8.55 16.74 4.41
CA TYR A 106 9.81 17.14 3.79
C TYR A 106 9.62 18.38 2.91
N ALA A 107 8.44 18.48 2.27
CA ALA A 107 8.07 19.61 1.44
C ALA A 107 6.55 19.83 1.45
N ALA A 108 6.09 21.00 1.01
CA ALA A 108 4.64 21.29 0.93
C ALA A 108 3.94 20.37 -0.09
N GLU A 109 4.67 19.97 -1.12
CA GLU A 109 4.25 19.12 -2.21
C GLU A 109 3.79 17.73 -1.76
N ASP A 110 4.18 17.29 -0.56
CA ASP A 110 3.80 16.02 0.05
C ASP A 110 2.27 15.92 0.24
N PHE A 111 1.58 17.05 0.43
CA PHE A 111 0.12 17.08 0.49
C PHE A 111 -0.54 17.39 -0.85
N ASP A 112 0.18 17.98 -1.80
CA ASP A 112 -0.40 18.37 -3.08
C ASP A 112 -0.36 17.24 -4.11
N TRP A 113 0.65 16.39 -4.07
CA TRP A 113 0.71 15.22 -4.94
C TRP A 113 -0.53 14.32 -4.84
N PRO A 114 -0.97 13.85 -3.65
CA PRO A 114 -2.16 13.00 -3.56
C PRO A 114 -3.43 13.72 -4.05
N ARG A 115 -3.56 15.03 -3.78
CA ARG A 115 -4.66 15.85 -4.30
C ARG A 115 -4.68 15.92 -5.83
N ARG A 116 -3.50 16.07 -6.46
CA ARG A 116 -3.38 16.06 -7.94
C ARG A 116 -3.78 14.73 -8.55
N GLN A 117 -3.53 13.61 -7.86
CA GLN A 117 -4.03 12.30 -8.31
C GLN A 117 -5.55 12.15 -8.16
N GLY A 118 -6.16 12.93 -7.25
CA GLY A 118 -7.60 12.95 -7.00
C GLY A 118 -8.01 12.39 -5.63
N PHE A 119 -7.06 12.19 -4.72
CA PHE A 119 -7.35 11.79 -3.35
C PHE A 119 -8.10 12.90 -2.61
N LYS A 120 -8.89 12.52 -1.62
CA LYS A 120 -9.54 13.44 -0.68
C LYS A 120 -8.83 13.48 0.66
#